data_AF-A0A964ZCA2-F1
#
_entry.id   AF-A0A964ZCA2-F1
#
_cell.length_a   1.000
_cell.length_b   1.000
_cell.length_c   1.000
_cell.angle_alpha   90.00
_cell.angle_beta   90.00
_cell.angle_gamma   90.00
#
_symmetry.space_group_name_H-M   'P 1'
#
loop_
_entity.id
_entity.type
_entity.pdbx_description
1 polymer ?
#
loop_
_entity_poly.entity_id
_entity_poly.type
_entity_poly.pdbx_seq_one_letter_code
_entity_poly.pdbx_strand_id
1 'polypeptide(L)'
;MILIHGTTRRRAEQIIDLGPDPRYREPGGQGLDDGFSMYLESGPFHFGMPDEYARGKAREFPDEGGAVILVVEVPDEVVQRSATEWFPLSQGLVQFDPGAGLEELAAVWPEVARTAQIRSVT
;
A
#
# COMPACT_ATOMS: atom_id res chain seq x y z
N MET A 1 -12.05 -6.81 1.00
CA MET A 1 -10.76 -7.52 0.85
C MET A 1 -9.69 -6.92 1.75
N ILE A 2 -8.91 -7.74 2.45
CA ILE A 2 -7.83 -7.24 3.33
C ILE A 2 -6.55 -7.06 2.52
N LEU A 3 -6.01 -5.84 2.53
CA LEU A 3 -4.74 -5.47 1.92
C LEU A 3 -3.72 -5.05 2.97
N ILE A 4 -2.45 -5.31 2.69
CA ILE A 4 -1.32 -4.98 3.57
C ILE A 4 -0.23 -4.21 2.81
N HIS A 5 0.32 -3.18 3.45
CA HIS A 5 1.38 -2.35 2.89
C HIS A 5 2.52 -2.19 3.89
N GLY A 6 3.69 -2.70 3.52
CA GLY A 6 4.92 -2.55 4.31
C GLY A 6 5.51 -1.16 4.14
N THR A 7 5.65 -0.41 5.22
CA THR A 7 6.18 0.96 5.19
C THR A 7 6.74 1.38 6.56
N THR A 8 7.01 2.66 6.74
CA THR A 8 7.41 3.26 8.02
C THR A 8 6.20 3.79 8.79
N ARG A 9 6.32 3.89 10.12
CA ARG A 9 5.20 4.36 10.98
C ARG A 9 4.65 5.70 10.53
N ARG A 10 5.52 6.69 10.35
CA ARG A 10 5.11 8.05 9.94
C ARG A 10 4.35 8.04 8.61
N ARG A 11 4.77 7.22 7.63
CA ARG A 11 4.10 7.13 6.34
C ARG A 11 2.77 6.38 6.44
N ALA A 12 2.69 5.33 7.25
CA ALA A 12 1.42 4.65 7.50
C ALA A 12 0.38 5.60 8.12
N GLU A 13 0.79 6.41 9.11
CA GLU A 13 -0.06 7.45 9.71
C GLU A 13 -0.50 8.48 8.66
N GLN A 14 0.43 8.98 7.84
CA GLN A 14 0.10 9.90 6.75
C GLN A 14 -0.90 9.31 5.75
N ILE A 15 -0.72 8.04 5.36
CA ILE A 15 -1.62 7.34 4.44
C ILE A 15 -3.01 7.20 5.06
N ILE A 16 -3.11 6.88 6.36
CA ILE A 16 -4.41 6.83 7.06
C ILE A 16 -5.09 8.21 7.03
N ASP A 17 -4.36 9.27 7.38
CA ASP A 17 -4.91 10.61 7.54
C ASP A 17 -5.31 11.27 6.21
N LEU A 18 -4.50 11.08 5.16
CA LEU A 18 -4.63 11.82 3.89
C LEU A 18 -5.05 10.95 2.71
N GLY A 19 -4.99 9.63 2.84
CA GLY A 19 -5.09 8.71 1.72
C GLY A 19 -3.77 8.47 1.01
N PRO A 20 -3.76 7.49 0.09
CA PRO A 20 -2.65 7.29 -0.83
C PRO A 20 -2.48 8.56 -1.68
N ASP A 21 -1.27 9.11 -1.71
CA ASP A 21 -0.94 10.25 -2.58
C ASP A 21 -0.45 9.71 -3.94
N PRO A 22 -1.24 9.84 -5.01
CA PRO A 22 -0.89 9.33 -6.34
C PRO A 22 0.32 10.04 -6.96
N ARG A 23 0.74 11.16 -6.37
CA ARG A 23 1.90 11.96 -6.80
C ARG A 23 3.09 11.80 -5.85
N TYR A 24 2.97 10.94 -4.85
CA TYR A 24 4.07 10.70 -3.92
C TYR A 24 5.29 10.20 -4.67
N ARG A 25 6.43 10.82 -4.40
CA ARG A 25 7.72 10.40 -4.95
C ARG A 25 8.59 9.97 -3.80
N GLU A 26 8.89 8.68 -3.76
CA GLU A 26 9.83 8.16 -2.77
C GLU A 26 11.21 8.81 -3.02
N PRO A 27 11.81 9.45 -1.99
CA PRO A 27 13.14 10.02 -2.13
C PRO A 27 14.15 8.93 -2.52
N GLY A 28 14.76 9.06 -3.69
CA GLY A 28 15.70 8.05 -4.23
C GLY A 28 15.06 6.96 -5.10
N GLY A 29 13.73 6.98 -5.28
CA GLY A 29 13.00 6.11 -6.20
C GLY A 29 13.28 6.42 -7.68
N GLN A 30 13.06 5.42 -8.54
CA GLN A 30 13.39 5.47 -9.97
C GLN A 30 12.22 5.90 -10.88
N GLY A 31 10.99 5.98 -10.38
CA GLY A 31 9.77 6.16 -11.19
C GLY A 31 9.04 7.49 -10.98
N LEU A 32 8.41 7.97 -12.05
CA LEU A 32 7.31 8.93 -12.03
C LEU A 32 6.02 8.11 -12.14
N ASP A 33 4.99 8.46 -11.36
CA ASP A 33 3.61 7.95 -11.48
C ASP A 33 3.40 6.45 -11.15
N ASP A 34 4.14 5.88 -10.19
CA ASP A 34 4.06 4.45 -9.79
C ASP A 34 2.78 4.08 -8.98
N GLY A 35 1.72 4.89 -9.07
CA GLY A 35 0.45 4.64 -8.38
C GLY A 35 0.58 4.38 -6.88
N PHE A 36 -0.25 3.50 -6.34
CA PHE A 36 -0.16 3.01 -4.97
C PHE A 36 -0.34 1.49 -4.95
N SER A 37 0.56 0.77 -4.27
CA SER A 37 0.51 -0.69 -4.24
C SER A 37 0.42 -1.27 -2.84
N MET A 38 -0.33 -2.36 -2.74
CA MET A 38 -0.49 -3.15 -1.52
C MET A 38 -0.51 -4.62 -1.89
N TYR A 39 -0.27 -5.51 -0.93
CA TYR A 39 -0.47 -6.94 -1.13
C TYR A 39 -1.82 -7.39 -0.60
N LEU A 40 -2.40 -8.41 -1.22
CA LEU A 40 -3.39 -9.26 -0.57
C LEU A 40 -2.78 -9.84 0.72
N GLU A 41 -3.52 -9.83 1.84
CA GLU A 41 -3.02 -10.41 3.09
C GLU A 41 -2.63 -11.89 2.93
N SER A 42 -3.31 -12.62 2.03
CA SER A 42 -3.04 -14.01 1.71
C SER A 42 -1.80 -14.25 0.83
N GLY A 43 -1.19 -13.19 0.29
CA GLY A 43 -0.18 -13.30 -0.77
C GLY A 43 -0.77 -13.80 -2.10
N PRO A 44 0.06 -14.31 -3.02
CA PRO A 44 1.51 -14.53 -2.88
C PRO A 44 2.33 -13.23 -2.81
N PHE A 45 3.55 -13.32 -2.26
CA PHE A 45 4.46 -12.17 -2.07
C PHE A 45 5.65 -12.23 -3.03
N HIS A 46 5.40 -12.11 -4.33
CA HIS A 46 6.43 -12.32 -5.36
C HIS A 46 7.58 -11.30 -5.35
N PHE A 47 7.37 -10.10 -4.81
CA PHE A 47 8.40 -9.06 -4.72
C PHE A 47 8.97 -8.90 -3.30
N GLY A 48 8.89 -9.96 -2.48
CA GLY A 48 9.40 -9.99 -1.11
C GLY A 48 8.32 -9.81 -0.05
N MET A 49 8.61 -10.24 1.17
CA MET A 49 7.65 -10.17 2.26
C MET A 49 7.38 -8.71 2.66
N PRO A 50 6.14 -8.32 2.95
CA PRO A 50 5.81 -6.96 3.40
C PRO A 50 6.66 -6.50 4.59
N ASP A 51 6.98 -7.40 5.53
CA ASP A 51 7.84 -7.12 6.68
C ASP A 51 9.29 -6.84 6.28
N GLU A 52 9.82 -7.56 5.29
CA GLU A 52 11.18 -7.34 4.79
C GLU A 52 11.28 -5.97 4.10
N TYR A 53 10.27 -5.64 3.30
CA TYR A 53 10.15 -4.36 2.62
C TYR A 53 10.01 -3.21 3.63
N ALA A 54 9.17 -3.35 4.66
CA ALA A 54 9.04 -2.37 5.74
C ALA A 54 10.36 -2.15 6.51
N ARG A 55 11.09 -3.24 6.81
CA ARG A 55 12.44 -3.15 7.42
C ARG A 55 13.47 -2.51 6.50
N GLY A 56 13.32 -2.65 5.19
CA GLY A 56 14.12 -1.94 4.19
C GLY A 56 13.90 -0.44 4.27
N LYS A 57 12.63 0.00 4.18
CA LYS A 57 12.26 1.41 4.31
C LYS A 57 12.70 2.03 5.64
N ALA A 58 12.50 1.32 6.75
CA ALA A 58 12.94 1.82 8.06
C ALA A 58 14.47 1.99 8.16
N ARG A 59 15.27 1.22 7.42
CA ARG A 59 16.73 1.40 7.35
C ARG A 59 17.11 2.61 6.50
N GLU A 60 16.38 2.87 5.43
CA GLU A 60 16.59 4.04 4.56
C GLU A 60 16.10 5.35 5.20
N PHE A 61 15.03 5.27 6.01
CA PHE A 61 14.38 6.40 6.67
C PHE A 61 14.31 6.17 8.19
N PRO A 62 15.45 6.22 8.91
CA PRO A 62 15.53 5.87 10.33
C PRO A 62 14.69 6.77 11.25
N ASP A 63 14.41 8.01 10.82
CA ASP A 63 13.64 8.99 11.60
C ASP A 63 12.12 8.88 11.43
N GLU A 64 11.61 7.89 10.67
CA GLU A 64 10.18 7.71 10.40
C GLU A 64 9.48 6.73 11.37
N GLY A 65 10.10 6.42 12.51
CA GLY A 65 9.45 5.68 13.60
C GLY A 65 9.44 4.15 13.45
N GLY A 66 10.27 3.60 12.56
CA GLY A 66 10.49 2.16 12.39
C GLY A 66 9.52 1.48 11.43
N ALA A 67 9.74 0.18 11.22
CA ALA A 67 9.01 -0.64 10.26
C ALA A 67 7.62 -1.03 10.77
N VAL A 68 6.61 -0.86 9.92
CA VAL A 68 5.22 -1.24 10.20
C VAL A 68 4.55 -1.86 8.98
N ILE A 69 3.49 -2.61 9.24
CA ILE A 69 2.51 -3.04 8.24
C ILE A 69 1.24 -2.24 8.45
N LEU A 70 0.84 -1.47 7.43
CA LEU A 70 -0.49 -0.89 7.33
C LEU A 70 -1.44 -1.98 6.81
N VAL A 71 -2.50 -2.28 7.56
CA VAL A 71 -3.55 -3.24 7.19
C VAL A 71 -4.86 -2.49 7.00
N VAL A 72 -5.51 -2.70 5.87
CA VAL A 72 -6.76 -2.02 5.53
C VAL A 72 -7.75 -3.00 4.91
N GLU A 73 -9.04 -2.72 5.07
CA GLU A 73 -10.10 -3.44 4.37
C GLU A 73 -10.64 -2.58 3.23
N VAL A 74 -10.33 -2.97 1.99
CA VAL A 74 -10.76 -2.27 0.78
C VAL A 74 -11.96 -3.01 0.17
N PRO A 75 -13.02 -2.33 -0.30
CA PRO A 75 -14.13 -2.98 -0.99
C PRO A 75 -13.67 -3.82 -2.18
N ASP A 76 -14.24 -5.02 -2.33
CA ASP A 76 -13.82 -5.98 -3.35
C ASP A 76 -13.95 -5.40 -4.77
N GLU A 77 -14.95 -4.58 -5.03
CA GLU A 77 -15.16 -3.91 -6.32
C GLU A 77 -14.04 -2.92 -6.68
N VAL A 78 -13.43 -2.27 -5.68
CA VAL A 78 -12.30 -1.36 -5.88
C VAL A 78 -11.04 -2.15 -6.22
N VAL A 79 -10.80 -3.25 -5.51
CA VAL A 79 -9.68 -4.16 -5.80
C VAL A 79 -9.83 -4.85 -7.15
N GLN A 80 -11.05 -5.21 -7.56
CA GLN A 80 -11.27 -5.81 -8.88
C GLN A 80 -10.99 -4.84 -10.02
N ARG A 81 -11.21 -3.53 -9.83
CA ARG A 81 -10.94 -2.50 -10.85
C ARG A 81 -9.47 -2.24 -11.08
N SER A 82 -8.62 -2.52 -10.09
CA SER A 82 -7.18 -2.38 -10.22
C SER A 82 -6.51 -3.59 -10.91
N ALA A 83 -7.27 -4.67 -11.16
CA ALA A 83 -6.76 -5.85 -11.82
C ALA A 83 -6.55 -5.60 -13.32
N THR A 84 -5.30 -5.70 -13.78
CA THR A 84 -4.93 -5.52 -15.19
C THR A 84 -4.22 -6.77 -15.73
N GLU A 85 -3.92 -6.79 -17.03
CA GLU A 85 -3.10 -7.86 -17.63
C GLU A 85 -1.66 -7.88 -17.06
N TRP A 86 -1.16 -6.73 -16.62
CA TRP A 86 0.19 -6.55 -16.06
C TRP A 86 0.23 -6.89 -14.56
N PHE A 87 -0.84 -6.56 -13.83
CA PHE A 87 -0.99 -6.81 -12.40
C PHE A 87 -2.27 -7.60 -12.12
N PRO A 88 -2.34 -8.89 -12.49
CA PRO A 88 -3.47 -9.73 -12.14
C PRO A 88 -3.45 -10.06 -10.64
N LEU A 89 -4.62 -10.12 -10.01
CA LEU A 89 -4.76 -10.40 -8.56
C LEU A 89 -4.10 -11.73 -8.13
N SER A 90 -3.92 -12.68 -9.06
CA SER A 90 -3.21 -13.94 -8.79
C SER A 90 -1.74 -13.76 -8.40
N GLN A 91 -1.13 -12.60 -8.71
CA GLN A 91 0.22 -12.26 -8.26
C GLN A 91 0.26 -11.74 -6.81
N GLY A 92 -0.90 -11.51 -6.19
CA GLY A 92 -1.01 -11.01 -4.81
C GLY A 92 -0.70 -9.53 -4.65
N LEU A 93 0.07 -8.91 -5.54
CA LEU A 93 0.27 -7.45 -5.57
C LEU A 93 -0.93 -6.78 -6.24
N VAL A 94 -1.55 -5.84 -5.53
CA VAL A 94 -2.64 -4.98 -5.99
C VAL A 94 -2.03 -3.62 -6.28
N GLN A 95 -1.98 -3.25 -7.56
CA GLN A 95 -1.45 -1.98 -8.05
C GLN A 95 -2.61 -1.06 -8.42
N PHE A 96 -2.78 0.04 -7.69
CA PHE A 96 -3.76 1.09 -7.98
C PHE A 96 -3.09 2.20 -8.78
N ASP A 97 -3.34 2.22 -10.09
CA ASP A 97 -2.83 3.26 -11.00
C ASP A 97 -3.94 4.23 -11.41
N PRO A 98 -3.59 5.44 -11.90
CA PRO A 98 -4.58 6.33 -12.52
C PRO A 98 -5.35 5.62 -13.64
N GLY A 99 -6.68 5.61 -13.54
CA GLY A 99 -7.56 4.87 -14.46
C GLY A 99 -7.64 3.35 -14.22
N ALA A 100 -6.97 2.85 -13.18
CA ALA A 100 -7.00 1.45 -12.74
C ALA A 100 -7.16 1.36 -11.21
N GLY A 101 -8.30 1.84 -10.71
CA GLY A 101 -8.74 1.68 -9.32
C GLY A 101 -8.24 2.73 -8.34
N LEU A 102 -7.30 3.61 -8.72
CA LEU A 102 -6.75 4.63 -7.82
C LEU A 102 -7.78 5.70 -7.45
N GLU A 103 -8.59 6.13 -8.41
CA GLU A 103 -9.68 7.09 -8.18
C GLU A 103 -10.76 6.48 -7.29
N GLU A 104 -11.14 5.23 -7.53
CA GLU A 104 -12.10 4.53 -6.67
C GLU A 104 -11.56 4.31 -5.26
N LEU A 105 -10.28 3.96 -5.11
CA LEU A 105 -9.63 3.83 -3.81
C LEU A 105 -9.64 5.16 -3.05
N ALA A 106 -9.28 6.26 -3.71
CA ALA A 106 -9.31 7.59 -3.11
C ALA A 106 -10.72 8.00 -2.69
N ALA A 107 -11.73 7.66 -3.49
CA ALA A 107 -13.12 7.99 -3.20
C ALA A 107 -13.67 7.27 -1.96
N VAL A 108 -13.23 6.04 -1.68
CA VAL A 108 -13.66 5.25 -0.51
C VAL A 108 -12.68 5.31 0.67
N TRP A 109 -11.57 6.05 0.53
CA TRP A 109 -10.53 6.08 1.55
C TRP A 109 -11.02 6.52 2.94
N PRO A 110 -11.89 7.55 3.08
CA PRO A 110 -12.40 7.96 4.40
C PRO A 110 -13.12 6.85 5.17
N GLU A 111 -13.73 5.88 4.48
CA GLU A 111 -14.34 4.69 5.07
C GLU A 111 -13.29 3.62 5.39
N VAL A 112 -12.39 3.35 4.45
CA VAL A 112 -11.28 2.38 4.60
C VAL A 112 -10.38 2.75 5.78
N ALA A 113 -10.06 4.04 5.94
CA ALA A 113 -9.20 4.55 7.00
C ALA A 113 -9.75 4.29 8.42
N ARG A 114 -11.07 4.17 8.58
CA ARG A 114 -11.70 3.93 9.89
C ARG A 114 -11.42 2.55 10.46
N THR A 115 -11.15 1.58 9.59
CA THR A 115 -10.84 0.19 9.98
C THR A 115 -9.35 -0.13 9.85
N ALA A 116 -8.54 0.86 9.42
CA ALA A 116 -7.11 0.69 9.24
C ALA A 116 -6.39 0.38 10.55
N GLN A 117 -5.36 -0.48 10.45
CA GLN A 117 -4.51 -0.86 11.58
C GLN A 117 -3.04 -0.70 11.21
N ILE A 118 -2.25 -0.17 12.15
CA ILE A 118 -0.79 -0.17 12.05
C ILE A 118 -0.25 -1.27 12.96
N ARG A 119 0.41 -2.27 12.37
CA ARG A 119 1.07 -3.38 13.08
C ARG A 119 2.57 -3.16 13.07
N SER A 120 3.22 -3.16 14.23
CA SER A 120 4.68 -3.02 14.29
C SER A 120 5.34 -4.32 13.82
N VAL A 121 6.42 -4.20 13.04
CA VAL A 121 7.23 -5.34 12.64
C VAL A 121 8.29 -5.57 13.72
N THR A 122 8.20 -6.70 14.42
CA THR A 122 9.19 -7.12 15.43
C THR A 122 10.45 -7.72 14.82
#